data_AF-A0A659UNC8-F1
#
_entry.id   AF-A0A659UNC8-F1
#
_cell.length_a   1.000
_cell.length_b   1.000
_cell.length_c   1.000
_cell.angle_alpha   90.00
_cell.angle_beta   90.00
_cell.angle_gamma   90.00
#
_symmetry.space_group_name_H-M   'P 1'
#
loop_
_entity.id
_entity.type
_entity.pdbx_description
1 polymer ?
#
loop_
_entity_poly.entity_id
_entity_poly.type
_entity_poly.pdbx_seq_one_letter_code
_entity_poly.pdbx_strand_id
1 'polypeptide(L)'
;FLRSANANYLPGPDDIYISPSQIRRFSLKTGDTVEGPIRSPKEGERYFALLKVNTINFDDPEKIRHKIHFDNLTPLYPTSRLKMEVDNPPSTDISPRVIDIVAPLGKGQRA
;
A
#
# COMPACT_ATOMS: atom_id res chain seq x y z
N PHE A 1 -12.76 -4.62 6.09
CA PHE A 1 -12.62 -3.35 6.83
C PHE A 1 -11.41 -2.61 6.29
N LEU A 2 -11.47 -1.30 6.18
CA LEU A 2 -10.30 -0.46 5.97
C LEU A 2 -9.71 -0.13 7.33
N ARG A 3 -8.43 -0.49 7.52
CA ARG A 3 -7.70 -0.31 8.77
C ARG A 3 -6.90 0.97 8.71
N SER A 4 -6.77 1.66 9.85
CA SER A 4 -6.00 2.89 9.95
C SER A 4 -4.50 2.64 10.12
N ALA A 5 -3.68 3.43 9.42
CA ALA A 5 -2.22 3.44 9.60
C ALA A 5 -1.82 3.90 11.01
N ASN A 6 -2.59 4.82 11.62
CA ASN A 6 -2.34 5.32 12.98
C ASN A 6 -2.52 4.23 14.05
N ALA A 7 -3.29 3.18 13.75
CA ALA A 7 -3.51 2.04 14.63
C ALA A 7 -2.64 0.83 14.25
N ASN A 8 -1.56 1.02 13.47
CA ASN A 8 -0.70 -0.06 12.96
C ASN A 8 -1.49 -1.14 12.18
N TYR A 9 -2.58 -0.75 11.52
CA TYR A 9 -3.49 -1.66 10.82
C TYR A 9 -4.16 -2.72 11.72
N LEU A 10 -4.16 -2.51 13.03
CA LEU A 10 -4.87 -3.36 13.99
C LEU A 10 -6.37 -3.07 13.98
N PRO A 11 -7.20 -4.01 14.50
CA PRO A 11 -8.62 -3.77 14.66
C PRO A 11 -8.92 -2.60 15.59
N GLY A 12 -9.72 -1.65 15.10
CA GLY A 12 -10.16 -0.48 15.84
C GLY A 12 -11.68 -0.26 15.73
N PRO A 13 -12.26 0.54 16.65
CA PRO A 13 -13.68 0.91 16.56
C PRO A 13 -13.97 1.79 15.34
N ASP A 14 -12.99 2.55 14.86
CA ASP A 14 -13.11 3.49 13.74
C ASP A 14 -12.90 2.83 12.37
N ASP A 15 -12.86 1.49 12.32
CA ASP A 15 -12.66 0.76 11.08
C ASP A 15 -13.86 0.90 10.14
N ILE A 16 -13.56 1.15 8.87
CA ILE A 16 -14.59 1.37 7.86
C ILE A 16 -15.00 0.04 7.24
N TYR A 17 -16.26 -0.29 7.33
CA TYR A 17 -16.88 -1.42 6.66
C TYR A 17 -16.92 -1.22 5.15
N ILE A 18 -16.52 -2.27 4.44
CA ILE A 18 -16.66 -2.40 2.99
C ILE A 18 -17.60 -3.58 2.72
N SER A 19 -18.60 -3.37 1.88
CA SER A 19 -19.56 -4.42 1.53
C SER A 19 -18.94 -5.46 0.58
N PRO A 20 -19.36 -6.75 0.66
CA PRO A 20 -18.94 -7.77 -0.30
C PRO A 20 -19.23 -7.41 -1.76
N SER A 21 -20.31 -6.65 -2.01
CA SER A 21 -20.66 -6.16 -3.35
C SER A 21 -19.61 -5.18 -3.90
N GLN A 22 -19.08 -4.28 -3.06
CA GLN A 22 -17.99 -3.37 -3.45
C GLN A 22 -16.70 -4.15 -3.71
N ILE A 23 -16.38 -5.14 -2.88
CA ILE A 23 -15.21 -6.01 -3.06
C ILE A 23 -15.28 -6.70 -4.42
N ARG A 24 -16.41 -7.32 -4.76
CA ARG A 24 -16.58 -8.03 -6.04
C ARG A 24 -16.58 -7.08 -7.24
N ARG A 25 -17.18 -5.89 -7.12
CA ARG A 25 -17.31 -4.93 -8.23
C ARG A 25 -15.95 -4.37 -8.71
N PHE A 26 -15.03 -4.17 -7.77
CA PHE A 26 -13.70 -3.61 -8.03
C PHE A 26 -12.58 -4.65 -7.91
N SER A 27 -12.92 -5.93 -7.74
CA SER A 27 -11.96 -7.02 -7.54
C SER A 27 -10.94 -6.75 -6.43
N LEU A 28 -11.36 -6.09 -5.35
CA LEU A 28 -10.49 -5.69 -4.24
C LEU A 28 -9.91 -6.92 -3.54
N LYS A 29 -8.64 -6.83 -3.16
CA LYS A 29 -7.95 -7.82 -2.34
C LYS A 29 -7.44 -7.19 -1.05
N THR A 30 -7.13 -8.04 -0.07
CA THR A 30 -6.45 -7.61 1.16
C THR A 30 -5.12 -6.94 0.81
N GLY A 31 -4.92 -5.72 1.30
CA GLY A 31 -3.74 -4.90 1.00
C GLY A 31 -4.01 -3.74 0.04
N ASP A 32 -5.16 -3.70 -0.63
CA ASP A 32 -5.54 -2.53 -1.44
C ASP A 32 -5.90 -1.33 -0.56
N THR A 33 -5.28 -0.19 -0.86
CA THR A 33 -5.65 1.10 -0.26
C THR A 33 -6.87 1.65 -0.98
N VAL A 34 -7.93 1.98 -0.26
CA VAL A 34 -9.19 2.49 -0.83
C VAL A 34 -9.54 3.83 -0.20
N GLU A 35 -9.88 4.80 -1.03
CA GLU A 35 -10.32 6.11 -0.59
C GLU A 35 -11.73 6.42 -1.11
N GLY A 36 -12.52 7.11 -0.31
CA GLY A 36 -13.83 7.58 -0.72
C GLY A 36 -14.69 8.09 0.43
N PRO A 37 -15.85 8.69 0.12
CA PRO A 37 -16.77 9.19 1.12
C PRO A 37 -17.32 8.04 1.97
N ILE A 38 -17.32 8.25 3.29
CA ILE A 38 -17.90 7.34 4.27
C ILE A 38 -19.23 7.88 4.78
N ARG A 39 -20.06 6.99 5.31
CA ARG A 39 -21.27 7.35 6.05
C ARG A 39 -21.20 6.83 7.49
N SER A 40 -21.85 7.54 8.39
CA SER A 40 -22.05 7.11 9.77
C SER A 40 -22.88 5.81 9.83
N PRO A 41 -22.66 4.97 10.85
CA PRO A 41 -23.50 3.80 11.11
C PRO A 41 -24.97 4.20 11.30
N LYS A 42 -25.89 3.41 10.73
CA LYS A 42 -27.34 3.53 10.97
C LYS A 42 -27.73 2.77 12.25
N GLU A 43 -28.99 2.89 12.69
CA GLU A 43 -29.52 2.06 13.78
C GLU A 43 -29.23 0.58 13.53
N GLY A 44 -28.58 -0.06 14.50
CA GLY A 44 -28.16 -1.47 14.43
C GLY A 44 -26.77 -1.73 13.82
N GLU A 45 -26.12 -0.74 13.22
CA GLU A 45 -24.74 -0.84 12.71
C GLU A 45 -23.74 -0.31 13.75
N ARG A 46 -22.57 -0.95 13.87
CA ARG A 46 -21.49 -0.52 14.79
C ARG A 46 -20.35 0.24 14.12
N TYR A 47 -20.22 0.14 12.80
CA TYR A 47 -19.06 0.63 12.06
C TYR A 47 -19.48 1.64 10.98
N PHE A 48 -18.58 2.57 10.66
CA PHE A 48 -18.71 3.41 9.48
C PHE A 48 -18.75 2.54 8.22
N ALA A 49 -19.47 2.97 7.19
CA ALA A 49 -19.55 2.23 5.93
C ALA A 49 -19.07 3.08 4.76
N LEU A 50 -18.33 2.47 3.82
CA LEU A 50 -17.90 3.14 2.61
C LEU A 50 -19.10 3.34 1.66
N LEU A 51 -19.36 4.57 1.24
CA LEU A 51 -20.50 4.89 0.37
C LEU A 51 -20.14 4.69 -1.10
N LYS A 52 -18.99 5.22 -1.52
CA LYS A 52 -18.46 5.10 -2.88
C LYS A 52 -16.94 4.95 -2.83
N VAL A 53 -16.38 4.19 -3.76
CA VAL A 53 -14.93 4.10 -3.99
C VAL A 53 -14.55 5.20 -4.98
N ASN A 54 -13.65 6.11 -4.58
CA ASN A 54 -13.15 7.18 -5.44
C ASN A 54 -11.81 6.81 -6.06
N THR A 55 -10.87 6.31 -5.26
CA THR A 55 -9.54 5.87 -5.72
C THR A 55 -9.20 4.53 -5.08
N ILE A 56 -8.37 3.76 -5.77
CA ILE A 56 -7.79 2.52 -5.25
C ILE A 56 -6.30 2.53 -5.58
N ASN A 57 -5.45 2.27 -4.58
CA ASN A 57 -3.99 2.31 -4.70
C ASN A 57 -3.46 3.61 -5.36
N PHE A 58 -4.07 4.75 -5.01
CA PHE A 58 -3.71 6.09 -5.52
C PHE A 58 -3.99 6.31 -7.02
N ASP A 59 -4.78 5.43 -7.65
CA ASP A 59 -5.19 5.57 -9.06
C ASP A 59 -6.71 5.40 -9.22
N ASP A 60 -7.19 5.62 -10.43
CA ASP A 60 -8.60 5.49 -10.79
C ASP A 60 -9.07 4.03 -10.65
N PRO A 61 -10.23 3.77 -10.01
CA PRO A 61 -10.77 2.43 -9.80
C PRO A 61 -10.93 1.60 -11.08
N GLU A 62 -11.09 2.25 -12.25
CA GLU A 62 -11.25 1.54 -13.52
C GLU A 62 -9.96 0.86 -13.99
N LYS A 63 -8.79 1.45 -13.72
CA LYS A 63 -7.50 0.92 -14.17
C LYS A 63 -7.09 -0.38 -13.49
N ILE A 64 -7.58 -0.61 -12.28
CA ILE A 64 -7.24 -1.81 -11.49
C ILE A 64 -7.82 -3.09 -12.06
N ARG A 65 -8.87 -3.01 -12.88
CA ARG A 65 -9.47 -4.18 -13.52
C ARG A 65 -8.51 -4.97 -14.41
N HIS A 66 -7.49 -4.31 -14.94
CA HIS A 66 -6.50 -4.91 -15.84
C HIS A 66 -5.17 -5.25 -15.15
N LYS A 67 -5.09 -5.14 -13.82
CA LYS A 67 -3.85 -5.37 -13.08
C LYS A 67 -3.50 -6.86 -13.05
N ILE A 68 -2.26 -7.17 -13.38
CA ILE A 68 -1.70 -8.53 -13.22
C ILE A 68 -1.48 -8.79 -11.72
N HIS A 69 -1.87 -9.97 -11.25
CA HIS A 69 -1.61 -10.37 -9.86
C HIS A 69 -0.11 -10.44 -9.58
N PHE A 70 0.29 -10.06 -8.36
CA PHE A 70 1.69 -10.06 -7.95
C PHE A 70 2.36 -11.43 -8.15
N ASP A 71 1.65 -12.51 -7.81
CA ASP A 71 2.15 -13.89 -7.96
C ASP A 71 2.38 -14.30 -9.43
N ASN A 72 1.77 -13.59 -10.38
CA ASN A 72 1.92 -13.85 -11.81
C ASN A 72 3.05 -13.03 -12.45
N LEU A 73 3.72 -12.15 -11.69
CA LEU A 73 4.84 -11.38 -12.20
C LEU A 73 6.08 -12.28 -12.34
N THR A 74 6.82 -12.12 -13.43
CA THR A 74 8.07 -12.86 -13.63
C THR A 74 9.14 -12.33 -12.68
N PRO A 75 9.70 -13.16 -11.78
CA PRO A 75 10.76 -12.72 -10.90
C PRO A 75 12.03 -12.46 -11.71
N LEU A 76 12.67 -11.32 -11.48
CA LEU A 76 13.92 -10.92 -12.11
C LEU A 76 14.92 -10.47 -11.05
N TYR A 77 16.21 -10.61 -11.35
CA TYR A 77 17.25 -10.00 -10.52
C TYR A 77 17.16 -8.47 -10.59
N PRO A 78 17.61 -7.74 -9.54
CA PRO A 78 17.61 -6.28 -9.55
C PRO A 78 18.46 -5.73 -10.69
N THR A 79 17.82 -5.02 -11.62
CA THR A 79 18.50 -4.34 -12.74
C THR A 79 18.75 -2.86 -12.48
N SER A 80 17.97 -2.26 -11.56
CA SER A 80 18.08 -0.85 -11.17
C SER A 80 18.70 -0.75 -9.78
N ARG A 81 19.84 -0.08 -9.69
CA ARG A 81 20.51 0.25 -8.42
C ARG A 81 19.70 1.28 -7.62
N LEU A 82 19.69 1.13 -6.31
CA LEU A 82 19.30 2.15 -5.35
C LEU A 82 20.57 2.77 -4.78
N LYS A 83 20.86 4.03 -5.13
CA LYS A 83 22.01 4.75 -4.58
C LYS A 83 21.69 5.14 -3.14
N MET A 84 22.48 4.67 -2.20
CA MET A 84 22.33 4.96 -0.77
C MET A 84 23.09 6.22 -0.38
N GLU A 85 24.21 6.51 -1.04
CA GLU A 85 24.98 7.74 -0.86
C GLU A 85 24.13 8.98 -1.18
N VAL A 86 24.01 9.86 -0.18
CA VAL A 86 23.35 11.17 -0.25
C VAL A 86 24.39 12.27 -0.44
N ASP A 87 24.06 13.28 -1.26
CA ASP A 87 25.04 14.29 -1.68
C ASP A 87 25.44 15.26 -0.54
N ASN A 88 24.54 15.52 0.43
CA ASN A 88 24.79 16.34 1.61
C ASN A 88 24.32 15.62 2.89
N PRO A 89 25.11 14.67 3.43
CA PRO A 89 24.72 13.96 4.63
C PRO A 89 24.67 14.92 5.83
N PRO A 90 23.64 14.84 6.69
CA PRO A 90 23.49 15.72 7.86
C PRO A 90 24.53 15.48 8.97
N SER A 91 25.48 14.56 8.79
CA SER A 91 26.54 14.21 9.75
C SER A 91 27.73 13.52 9.06
N THR A 92 28.73 13.12 9.85
CA THR A 92 29.85 12.21 9.51
C THR A 92 29.42 10.79 9.07
N ASP A 93 28.13 10.54 8.83
CA ASP A 93 27.63 9.22 8.50
C ASP A 93 28.12 8.74 7.13
N ILE A 94 29.11 7.85 7.19
CA ILE A 94 29.69 7.17 6.02
C ILE A 94 28.97 5.86 5.68
N SER A 95 28.01 5.42 6.51
CA SER A 95 27.35 4.11 6.36
C SER A 95 26.70 3.91 4.99
N PRO A 96 25.96 4.89 4.42
CA PRO A 96 25.36 4.72 3.10
C PRO A 96 26.41 4.50 2.00
N ARG A 97 27.58 5.15 2.10
CA ARG A 97 28.69 4.98 1.17
C ARG A 97 29.35 3.62 1.30
N VAL A 98 29.53 3.13 2.54
CA VAL A 98 30.07 1.78 2.80
C VAL A 98 29.14 0.72 2.22
N ILE A 99 27.82 0.85 2.41
CA ILE A 99 26.82 -0.05 1.83
C ILE A 99 26.95 -0.05 0.30
N ASP A 100 27.04 1.13 -0.32
CA ASP A 100 27.16 1.26 -1.76
C ASP A 100 28.45 0.64 -2.36
N ILE A 101 29.52 0.50 -1.57
CA ILE A 101 30.79 -0.11 -1.97
C ILE A 101 30.79 -1.62 -1.71
N VAL A 102 30.34 -2.04 -0.53
CA VAL A 102 30.50 -3.43 -0.05
C VAL A 102 29.31 -4.30 -0.46
N ALA A 103 28.10 -3.78 -0.38
CA ALA A 103 26.85 -4.52 -0.57
C ALA A 103 25.80 -3.65 -1.28
N PRO A 104 25.99 -3.36 -2.59
CA PRO A 104 25.08 -2.48 -3.32
C PRO A 104 23.66 -3.05 -3.35
N LEU A 105 22.68 -2.18 -3.08
CA LEU A 105 21.27 -2.55 -3.04
C LEU A 105 20.54 -2.14 -4.33
N GLY A 106 19.62 -2.97 -4.79
CA GLY A 106 18.83 -2.76 -6.00
C GLY A 106 17.32 -2.89 -5.78
N LYS A 107 16.52 -2.43 -6.73
CA LYS A 107 15.06 -2.60 -6.71
C LYS A 107 14.71 -4.08 -6.83
N GLY A 108 14.07 -4.63 -5.79
CA GLY A 108 13.77 -6.06 -5.69
C GLY A 108 14.86 -6.88 -4.98
N GLN A 109 15.87 -6.24 -4.38
CA GLN A 109 16.88 -6.92 -3.57
C GLN A 109 16.24 -7.60 -2.35
N ARG A 110 16.74 -8.80 -2.03
CA ARG A 110 16.42 -9.52 -0.79
C ARG A 110 17.72 -9.68 -0.01
N ALA A 111 17.83 -9.00 1.13
CA ALA A 111 19.00 -8.97 2.00
C ALA A 111 18.64 -9.52 3.39
#